data_AF-A0A9X5EC05-F1
#
_entry.id   AF-A0A9X5EC05-F1
#
_cell.length_a   1.000
_cell.length_b   1.000
_cell.length_c   1.000
_cell.angle_alpha   90.00
_cell.angle_beta   90.00
_cell.angle_gamma   90.00
#
_symmetry.space_group_name_H-M   'P 1'
#
loop_
_entity.id
_entity.type
_entity.pdbx_description
1 polymer ?
#
loop_
_entity_poly.entity_id
_entity_poly.type
_entity_poly.pdbx_seq_one_letter_code
_entity_poly.pdbx_strand_id
1 'polypeptide(L)'
;MLAQLAAHYGATAHAHGTVFDMEVDPALVPELVGPSHALANALSLLLDRAFGADAGRVALHVDVVSDDIAGQVVHFTVAEERATCEPNDANVREAATIVAAVGGTVHTEQCSDIGDRVIVELAFDLPHTPPCVDVDALRSALGGEAALREVVIALDRALSIDVADLDLLLQREGIAHLQAWLHRVSGALGMAEARELSRVGLALERELENGRRPRLDRAIRRFAEDAVGVFRTLREQVPADRL
;
A
#
# COMPACT_ATOMS: atom_id res chain seq x y z
N MET A 1 -6.81 5.18 -13.81
CA MET A 1 -6.52 6.60 -13.48
C MET A 1 -5.41 7.16 -14.38
N LEU A 2 -4.16 6.67 -14.35
CA LEU A 2 -3.07 7.19 -15.19
C LEU A 2 -3.40 7.22 -16.70
N ALA A 3 -4.02 6.17 -17.23
CA ALA A 3 -4.46 6.15 -18.63
C ALA A 3 -5.47 7.26 -18.98
N GLN A 4 -6.31 7.68 -18.02
CA GLN A 4 -7.26 8.78 -18.23
C GLN A 4 -6.56 10.14 -18.22
N LEU A 5 -5.60 10.34 -17.31
CA LEU A 5 -4.72 11.52 -17.34
C LEU A 5 -3.93 11.59 -18.66
N ALA A 6 -3.38 10.46 -19.11
CA ALA A 6 -2.64 10.38 -20.36
C ALA A 6 -3.49 10.81 -21.55
N ALA A 7 -4.72 10.30 -21.63
CA ALA A 7 -5.65 10.65 -22.70
C ALA A 7 -6.06 12.13 -22.65
N HIS A 8 -6.34 12.66 -21.45
CA HIS A 8 -6.75 14.05 -21.27
C HIS A 8 -5.62 15.02 -21.67
N TYR A 9 -4.44 14.86 -21.07
CA TYR A 9 -3.32 15.77 -21.32
C TYR A 9 -2.64 15.55 -22.66
N GLY A 10 -2.73 14.35 -23.25
CA GLY A 10 -2.35 14.13 -24.65
C GLY A 10 -3.21 14.94 -25.63
N ALA A 11 -4.52 15.04 -25.38
CA ALA A 11 -5.41 15.89 -26.17
C ALA A 11 -5.13 17.39 -25.97
N THR A 12 -4.90 17.81 -24.71
CA THR A 12 -4.50 19.18 -24.37
C THR A 12 -3.19 19.55 -25.06
N ALA A 13 -2.20 18.66 -25.04
CA ALA A 13 -0.91 18.90 -25.65
C ALA A 13 -1.01 19.08 -27.18
N HIS A 14 -1.81 18.24 -27.82
CA HIS A 14 -2.09 18.36 -29.25
C HIS A 14 -2.76 19.69 -29.61
N ALA A 15 -3.69 20.16 -28.79
CA ALA A 15 -4.39 21.44 -29.02
C ALA A 15 -3.47 22.66 -28.89
N HIS A 16 -2.47 22.61 -28.00
CA HIS A 16 -1.53 23.70 -27.74
C HIS A 16 -0.22 23.60 -28.54
N GLY A 17 -0.03 22.53 -29.32
CA GLY A 17 1.23 22.31 -30.06
C GLY A 17 2.43 21.99 -29.16
N THR A 18 2.17 21.48 -27.96
CA THR A 18 3.18 21.10 -26.97
C THR A 18 3.40 19.58 -26.99
N VAL A 19 4.57 19.10 -26.57
CA VAL A 19 4.84 17.66 -26.42
C VAL A 19 4.47 17.18 -25.02
N PHE A 20 3.73 16.08 -24.93
CA PHE A 20 3.42 15.42 -23.66
C PHE A 20 3.94 13.98 -23.66
N ASP A 21 4.79 13.66 -22.69
CA ASP A 21 5.33 12.32 -22.50
C ASP A 21 4.90 11.76 -21.14
N MET A 22 4.48 10.49 -21.12
CA MET A 22 4.21 9.76 -19.89
C MET A 22 5.04 8.48 -19.87
N GLU A 23 5.81 8.31 -18.81
CA GLU A 23 6.62 7.12 -18.57
C GLU A 23 6.19 6.49 -17.25
N VAL A 24 5.98 5.18 -17.25
CA VAL A 24 5.54 4.42 -16.09
C VAL A 24 6.49 3.25 -15.90
N ASP A 25 7.07 3.17 -14.70
CA ASP A 25 7.95 2.09 -14.29
C ASP A 25 7.22 0.74 -14.44
N PRO A 26 7.80 -0.24 -15.17
CA PRO A 26 7.21 -1.57 -15.34
C PRO A 26 7.04 -2.35 -14.02
N ALA A 27 7.71 -1.95 -12.93
CA ALA A 27 7.53 -2.54 -11.61
C ALA A 27 6.22 -2.10 -10.91
N LEU A 28 5.51 -1.08 -11.44
CA LEU A 28 4.27 -0.59 -10.84
C LEU A 28 3.16 -1.66 -10.92
N VAL A 29 2.60 -2.01 -9.75
CA VAL A 29 1.48 -2.97 -9.70
C VAL A 29 0.20 -2.33 -10.28
N PRO A 30 -0.50 -2.98 -11.23
CA PRO A 30 -1.64 -2.36 -11.94
C PRO A 30 -2.87 -2.03 -11.08
N GLU A 31 -3.03 -2.70 -9.94
CA GLU A 31 -4.21 -2.64 -9.09
C GLU A 31 -3.87 -2.24 -7.65
N LEU A 32 -2.94 -1.28 -7.52
CA LEU A 32 -2.64 -0.67 -6.23
C LEU A 32 -3.88 -0.04 -5.59
N VAL A 33 -4.05 -0.30 -4.29
CA VAL A 33 -5.12 0.26 -3.47
C VAL A 33 -4.58 1.48 -2.74
N GLY A 34 -5.27 2.61 -2.85
CA GLY A 34 -4.82 3.83 -2.19
C GLY A 34 -5.61 5.07 -2.59
N PRO A 35 -5.07 6.27 -2.31
CA PRO A 35 -5.78 7.54 -2.49
C PRO A 35 -5.82 8.00 -3.96
N SER A 36 -6.28 7.15 -4.88
CA SER A 36 -6.21 7.40 -6.33
C SER A 36 -6.93 8.68 -6.76
N HIS A 37 -8.02 9.06 -6.08
CA HIS A 37 -8.74 10.29 -6.37
C HIS A 37 -7.96 11.54 -5.91
N ALA A 38 -7.38 11.50 -4.72
CA ALA A 38 -6.56 12.60 -4.21
C ALA A 38 -5.31 12.81 -5.10
N LEU A 39 -4.67 11.70 -5.50
CA LEU A 39 -3.56 11.73 -6.44
C LEU A 39 -4.00 12.29 -7.81
N ALA A 40 -5.12 11.85 -8.38
CA ALA A 40 -5.61 12.36 -9.66
C ALA A 40 -5.81 13.88 -9.63
N ASN A 41 -6.41 14.41 -8.55
CA ASN A 41 -6.62 15.84 -8.38
C ASN A 41 -5.29 16.60 -8.26
N ALA A 42 -4.36 16.09 -7.44
CA ALA A 42 -3.05 16.70 -7.27
C ALA A 42 -2.27 16.72 -8.60
N LEU A 43 -2.22 15.60 -9.33
CA LEU A 43 -1.56 15.55 -10.63
C LEU A 43 -2.21 16.46 -11.66
N SER A 44 -3.54 16.59 -11.64
CA SER A 44 -4.23 17.50 -12.56
C SER A 44 -3.83 18.94 -12.29
N LEU A 45 -3.78 19.39 -11.04
CA LEU A 45 -3.30 20.73 -10.67
C LEU A 45 -1.87 20.99 -11.16
N LEU A 46 -0.98 20.01 -11.00
CA LEU A 46 0.42 20.13 -11.41
C LEU A 46 0.58 20.12 -12.94
N LEU A 47 -0.19 19.31 -13.65
CA LEU A 47 -0.17 19.27 -15.10
C LEU A 47 -0.83 20.51 -15.71
N ASP A 48 -1.97 20.97 -15.18
CA ASP A 48 -2.63 22.22 -15.60
C ASP A 48 -1.68 23.41 -15.47
N ARG A 49 -0.93 23.46 -14.38
CA ARG A 49 0.13 24.44 -14.19
C ARG A 49 1.20 24.33 -15.28
N ALA A 50 1.74 23.13 -15.52
CA ALA A 50 2.81 22.91 -16.48
C ALA A 50 2.40 23.27 -17.92
N PHE A 51 1.15 22.99 -18.31
CA PHE A 51 0.60 23.40 -19.60
C PHE A 51 0.26 24.90 -19.68
N GLY A 52 -0.01 25.55 -18.55
CA GLY A 52 -0.27 26.99 -18.49
C GLY A 52 0.97 27.88 -18.67
N ALA A 53 2.18 27.33 -18.58
CA ALA A 53 3.44 28.08 -18.54
C ALA A 53 4.14 28.29 -19.91
N ASP A 54 3.42 28.17 -21.04
CA ASP A 54 4.01 28.16 -22.41
C ASP A 54 5.17 27.15 -22.56
N ALA A 55 5.09 26.02 -21.85
CA ALA A 55 6.11 24.97 -21.89
C ALA A 55 6.10 24.25 -23.25
N GLY A 56 7.27 24.12 -23.88
CA GLY A 56 7.42 23.36 -25.13
C GLY A 56 7.20 21.85 -24.95
N ARG A 57 7.48 21.35 -23.74
CA ARG A 57 7.37 19.94 -23.36
C ARG A 57 6.99 19.81 -21.89
N VAL A 58 6.05 18.91 -21.61
CA VAL A 58 5.63 18.49 -20.27
C VAL A 58 5.79 16.97 -20.18
N ALA A 59 6.39 16.47 -19.10
CA ALA A 59 6.55 15.04 -18.87
C ALA A 59 5.98 14.62 -17.51
N LEU A 60 5.38 13.44 -17.46
CA LEU A 60 4.96 12.77 -16.23
C LEU A 60 5.68 11.42 -16.11
N HIS A 61 6.61 11.31 -15.16
CA HIS A 61 7.28 10.06 -14.82
C HIS A 61 6.65 9.45 -13.57
N VAL A 62 6.45 8.13 -13.59
CA VAL A 62 5.90 7.37 -12.47
C VAL A 62 6.89 6.26 -12.10
N ASP A 63 7.56 6.42 -10.96
CA ASP A 63 8.67 5.57 -10.55
C ASP A 63 8.36 4.83 -9.24
N VAL A 64 8.69 3.54 -9.16
CA VAL A 64 8.57 2.78 -7.91
C VAL A 64 9.85 2.94 -7.10
N VAL A 65 9.75 3.61 -5.95
CA VAL A 65 10.89 3.97 -5.09
C VAL A 65 11.13 2.94 -4.01
N SER A 66 10.06 2.29 -3.56
CA SER A 66 10.09 1.21 -2.57
C SER A 66 9.03 0.21 -2.96
N ASP A 67 9.39 -1.06 -2.97
CA ASP A 67 8.47 -2.18 -3.17
C ASP A 67 8.73 -3.20 -2.06
N ASP A 68 7.81 -3.29 -1.11
CA ASP A 68 7.94 -4.18 0.03
C ASP A 68 6.58 -4.78 0.44
N ILE A 69 6.61 -5.62 1.48
CA ILE A 69 5.41 -6.32 1.95
C ILE A 69 4.33 -5.38 2.50
N ALA A 70 4.70 -4.15 2.88
CA ALA A 70 3.78 -3.14 3.34
C ALA A 70 3.17 -2.31 2.20
N GLY A 71 3.66 -2.45 0.96
CA GLY A 71 3.13 -1.73 -0.20
C GLY A 71 4.20 -1.22 -1.17
N GLN A 72 3.75 -0.39 -2.11
CA GLN A 72 4.64 0.35 -3.00
C GLN A 72 4.65 1.84 -2.66
N VAL A 73 5.82 2.44 -2.58
CA VAL A 73 5.99 3.91 -2.57
C VAL A 73 6.31 4.33 -3.98
N VAL A 74 5.51 5.25 -4.50
CA VAL A 74 5.56 5.68 -5.89
C VAL A 74 5.82 7.18 -5.95
N HIS A 75 6.78 7.59 -6.76
CA HIS A 75 7.02 8.98 -7.13
C HIS A 75 6.30 9.29 -8.43
N PHE A 76 5.57 10.41 -8.44
CA PHE A 76 4.99 10.98 -9.64
C PHE A 76 5.66 12.32 -9.91
N THR A 77 6.50 12.37 -10.93
CA THR A 77 7.30 13.55 -11.27
C THR A 77 6.70 14.25 -12.46
N VAL A 78 6.19 15.47 -12.26
CA VAL A 78 5.80 16.38 -13.33
C VAL A 78 7.00 17.29 -13.63
N ALA A 79 7.51 17.23 -14.87
CA ALA A 79 8.66 18.00 -15.31
C ALA A 79 8.30 18.92 -16.49
N GLU A 80 8.87 20.13 -16.49
CA GLU A 80 8.67 21.14 -17.54
C GLU A 80 10.01 21.75 -18.00
N GLU A 81 10.20 21.89 -19.32
CA GLU A 81 11.51 22.23 -19.90
C GLU A 81 11.95 23.69 -19.66
N ARG A 82 11.01 24.63 -19.39
CA ARG A 82 11.30 26.08 -19.52
C ARG A 82 10.78 27.02 -18.44
N ALA A 83 10.00 26.54 -17.47
CA ALA A 83 9.45 27.42 -16.46
C ALA A 83 10.27 27.33 -15.17
N THR A 84 10.76 28.48 -14.69
CA THR A 84 11.10 28.61 -13.27
C THR A 84 9.80 28.58 -12.49
N CYS A 85 9.62 27.52 -11.70
CA CYS A 85 8.60 27.40 -10.68
C CYS A 85 8.69 28.60 -9.76
N GLU A 86 7.64 29.43 -9.75
CA GLU A 86 7.52 30.42 -8.70
C GLU A 86 7.44 29.67 -7.36
N PRO A 87 8.28 30.03 -6.36
CA PRO A 87 8.36 29.33 -5.08
C PRO A 87 7.05 29.27 -4.28
N ASN A 88 6.00 29.97 -4.74
CA ASN A 88 4.73 30.12 -4.04
C ASN A 88 3.51 29.86 -4.93
N ASP A 89 3.68 29.05 -5.99
CA ASP A 89 2.63 28.68 -6.92
C ASP A 89 1.40 28.10 -6.19
N ALA A 90 0.21 28.61 -6.54
CA ALA A 90 -1.04 28.21 -5.90
C ALA A 90 -1.40 26.74 -6.16
N ASN A 91 -1.17 26.24 -7.37
CA ASN A 91 -1.46 24.87 -7.76
C ASN A 91 -0.52 23.90 -7.03
N VAL A 92 0.77 24.24 -6.88
CA VAL A 92 1.71 23.42 -6.11
C VAL A 92 1.33 23.35 -4.63
N ARG A 93 0.94 24.47 -4.02
CA ARG A 93 0.50 24.47 -2.61
C ARG A 93 -0.80 23.69 -2.40
N GLU A 94 -1.74 23.81 -3.33
CA GLU A 94 -2.99 23.07 -3.27
C GLU A 94 -2.76 21.56 -3.45
N ALA A 95 -1.94 21.17 -4.43
CA ALA A 95 -1.52 19.78 -4.62
C ALA A 95 -0.82 19.23 -3.37
N ALA A 96 0.12 19.99 -2.77
CA ALA A 96 0.77 19.63 -1.53
C ALA A 96 -0.21 19.44 -0.36
N THR A 97 -1.24 20.28 -0.27
CA THR A 97 -2.29 20.17 0.76
C THR A 97 -3.12 18.90 0.58
N ILE A 98 -3.52 18.59 -0.66
CA ILE A 98 -4.28 17.37 -1.00
C ILE A 98 -3.45 16.12 -0.68
N VAL A 99 -2.18 16.10 -1.07
CA VAL A 99 -1.27 14.98 -0.88
C VAL A 99 -0.94 14.78 0.61
N ALA A 100 -0.70 15.87 1.36
CA ALA A 100 -0.44 15.79 2.79
C ALA A 100 -1.66 15.26 3.57
N ALA A 101 -2.89 15.58 3.14
CA ALA A 101 -4.12 15.08 3.76
C ALA A 101 -4.27 13.55 3.65
N VAL A 102 -3.60 12.91 2.68
CA VAL A 102 -3.56 11.45 2.53
C VAL A 102 -2.22 10.84 2.96
N GLY A 103 -1.37 11.63 3.63
CA GLY A 103 -0.10 11.17 4.20
C GLY A 103 1.05 11.03 3.21
N GLY A 104 0.96 11.67 2.04
CA GLY A 104 2.08 11.79 1.12
C GLY A 104 2.88 13.08 1.31
N THR A 105 3.87 13.29 0.45
CA THR A 105 4.67 14.51 0.40
C THR A 105 4.81 15.03 -1.02
N VAL A 106 5.03 16.34 -1.14
CA VAL A 106 5.34 16.99 -2.42
C VAL A 106 6.66 17.72 -2.27
N HIS A 107 7.56 17.48 -3.21
CA HIS A 107 8.89 18.08 -3.27
C HIS A 107 9.07 18.80 -4.60
N THR A 108 9.82 19.89 -4.59
CA THR A 108 10.18 20.63 -5.79
C THR A 108 11.69 20.60 -5.95
N GLU A 109 12.16 20.12 -7.10
CA GLU A 109 13.57 20.14 -7.46
C GLU A 109 13.78 21.14 -8.59
N GLN A 110 14.78 22.01 -8.44
CA GLN A 110 15.20 22.94 -9.48
C GLN A 110 16.59 22.51 -9.96
N CYS A 111 16.71 22.18 -11.24
CA CYS A 111 17.98 21.83 -11.84
C CYS A 111 18.25 22.71 -13.07
N SER A 112 19.41 23.36 -13.09
CA SER A 112 19.82 24.24 -14.21
C SER A 112 19.83 23.55 -15.57
N ASP A 113 19.99 22.22 -15.56
CA ASP A 113 20.23 21.43 -16.77
C ASP A 113 18.95 20.73 -17.26
N ILE A 114 17.93 20.60 -16.41
CA ILE A 114 16.76 19.72 -16.65
C ILE A 114 15.42 20.37 -16.31
N GLY A 115 15.42 21.65 -15.94
CA GLY A 115 14.23 22.41 -15.59
C GLY A 115 13.71 22.10 -14.18
N ASP A 116 12.50 22.59 -13.91
CA ASP A 116 11.84 22.43 -12.62
C ASP A 116 10.98 21.17 -12.61
N ARG A 117 11.00 20.47 -11.47
CA ARG A 117 10.28 19.22 -11.26
C ARG A 117 9.46 19.30 -9.99
N VAL A 118 8.22 18.86 -10.08
CA VAL A 118 7.36 18.66 -8.91
C VAL A 118 7.16 17.16 -8.73
N ILE A 119 7.61 16.64 -7.61
CA ILE A 119 7.59 15.21 -7.28
C ILE A 119 6.55 14.99 -6.18
N VAL A 120 5.57 14.16 -6.46
CA VAL A 120 4.58 13.68 -5.49
C VAL A 120 5.00 12.29 -5.03
N GLU A 121 5.23 12.11 -3.73
CA GLU A 121 5.51 10.81 -3.12
C GLU A 121 4.27 10.30 -2.38
N LEU A 122 3.81 9.10 -2.74
CA LEU A 122 2.68 8.44 -2.08
C LEU A 122 2.92 6.94 -1.90
N ALA A 123 2.45 6.44 -0.75
CA ALA A 123 2.40 5.01 -0.48
C ALA A 123 1.05 4.41 -0.88
N PHE A 124 1.09 3.24 -1.51
CA PHE A 124 -0.06 2.45 -1.91
C PHE A 124 0.05 1.05 -1.32
N ASP A 125 -1.11 0.47 -1.00
CA ASP A 125 -1.21 -0.90 -0.54
C ASP A 125 -1.29 -1.85 -1.75
N LEU A 126 -0.68 -3.02 -1.64
CA LEU A 126 -0.82 -4.07 -2.65
C LEU A 126 -2.27 -4.58 -2.72
N PRO A 127 -2.75 -5.04 -3.88
CA PRO A 127 -4.09 -5.63 -4.01
C PRO A 127 -4.30 -6.78 -3.02
N HIS A 128 -5.55 -6.95 -2.57
CA HIS A 128 -5.92 -7.97 -1.59
C HIS A 128 -6.21 -9.31 -2.26
N THR A 129 -5.29 -10.25 -2.03
CA THR A 129 -5.51 -11.66 -2.34
C THR A 129 -6.18 -12.30 -1.13
N PRO A 130 -7.39 -12.88 -1.26
CA PRO A 130 -8.04 -13.58 -0.17
C PRO A 130 -7.11 -14.65 0.41
N PRO A 131 -7.02 -14.78 1.74
CA PRO A 131 -6.12 -15.75 2.32
C PRO A 131 -6.64 -17.17 2.04
N CYS A 132 -5.75 -18.04 1.58
CA CYS A 132 -6.05 -19.44 1.27
C CYS A 132 -5.57 -20.34 2.40
N VAL A 133 -6.41 -21.30 2.78
CA VAL A 133 -6.11 -22.32 3.79
C VAL A 133 -6.30 -23.69 3.16
N ASP A 134 -5.27 -24.53 3.23
CA ASP A 134 -5.37 -25.91 2.78
C ASP A 134 -5.92 -26.79 3.92
N VAL A 135 -7.26 -26.83 4.03
CA VAL A 135 -7.97 -27.58 5.07
C VAL A 135 -7.72 -29.09 4.94
N ASP A 136 -7.53 -29.59 3.73
CA ASP A 136 -7.29 -31.02 3.49
C ASP A 136 -5.88 -31.42 3.94
N ALA A 137 -4.87 -30.60 3.63
CA ALA A 137 -3.53 -30.76 4.16
C ALA A 137 -3.51 -30.67 5.69
N LEU A 138 -4.23 -29.69 6.26
CA LEU A 138 -4.34 -29.53 7.72
C LEU A 138 -5.00 -30.76 8.37
N ARG A 139 -6.11 -31.25 7.80
CA ARG A 139 -6.79 -32.47 8.29
C ARG A 139 -5.87 -33.69 8.22
N SER A 140 -5.12 -33.83 7.13
CA SER A 140 -4.16 -34.92 6.95
C SER A 140 -3.01 -34.84 7.95
N ALA A 141 -2.47 -33.65 8.19
CA ALA A 141 -1.36 -33.43 9.14
C ALA A 141 -1.76 -33.74 10.59
N LEU A 142 -3.01 -33.44 10.95
CA LEU A 142 -3.55 -33.65 12.30
C LEU A 142 -4.06 -35.07 12.55
N GLY A 143 -4.08 -35.93 11.53
CA GLY A 143 -4.51 -37.33 11.67
C GLY A 143 -6.03 -37.53 11.74
N GLY A 144 -6.82 -36.53 11.34
CA GLY A 144 -8.27 -36.68 11.17
C GLY A 144 -9.12 -35.52 11.70
N GLU A 145 -10.43 -35.67 11.51
CA GLU A 145 -11.44 -34.64 11.75
C GLU A 145 -11.59 -34.22 13.23
N ALA A 146 -11.39 -35.15 14.18
CA ALA A 146 -11.48 -34.84 15.60
C ALA A 146 -10.34 -33.91 16.06
N ALA A 147 -9.10 -34.20 15.62
CA ALA A 147 -7.93 -33.38 15.92
C ALA A 147 -8.01 -32.00 15.24
N LEU A 148 -8.52 -31.95 14.00
CA LEU A 148 -8.79 -30.69 13.30
C LEU A 148 -9.68 -29.76 14.14
N ARG A 149 -10.76 -30.29 14.73
CA ARG A 149 -11.68 -29.49 15.55
C ARG A 149 -11.03 -28.93 16.79
N GLU A 150 -10.28 -29.75 17.53
CA GLU A 150 -9.58 -29.31 18.73
C GLU A 150 -8.57 -28.20 18.42
N VAL A 151 -7.84 -28.34 17.31
CA VAL A 151 -6.89 -27.32 16.84
C VAL A 151 -7.61 -26.05 16.43
N VAL A 152 -8.72 -26.13 15.68
CA VAL A 152 -9.50 -24.95 15.29
C VAL A 152 -10.01 -24.19 16.52
N ILE A 153 -10.54 -24.89 17.54
CA ILE A 153 -11.01 -24.27 18.79
C ILE A 153 -9.85 -23.63 19.57
N ALA A 154 -8.70 -24.30 19.63
CA ALA A 154 -7.53 -23.78 20.33
C ALA A 154 -6.97 -22.51 19.65
N LEU A 155 -6.82 -22.55 18.32
CA LEU A 155 -6.39 -21.41 17.52
C LEU A 155 -7.38 -20.25 17.65
N ASP A 156 -8.67 -20.54 17.59
CA ASP A 156 -9.72 -19.55 17.71
C ASP A 156 -9.65 -18.75 19.01
N ARG A 157 -9.52 -19.46 20.14
CA ARG A 157 -9.43 -18.84 21.46
C ARG A 157 -8.15 -18.03 21.64
N ALA A 158 -7.01 -18.57 21.18
CA ALA A 158 -5.73 -17.88 21.30
C ALA A 158 -5.72 -16.58 20.49
N LEU A 159 -6.26 -16.61 19.26
CA LEU A 159 -6.10 -15.54 18.29
C LEU A 159 -7.20 -14.49 18.38
N SER A 160 -8.40 -14.85 18.85
CA SER A 160 -9.46 -13.85 19.12
C SER A 160 -9.03 -12.82 20.16
N ILE A 161 -8.27 -13.27 21.17
CA ILE A 161 -7.69 -12.37 22.20
C ILE A 161 -6.58 -11.54 21.57
N ASP A 162 -5.64 -12.18 20.88
CA ASP A 162 -4.50 -11.48 20.27
C ASP A 162 -4.95 -10.41 19.26
N VAL A 163 -5.93 -10.69 18.41
CA VAL A 163 -6.42 -9.70 17.42
C VAL A 163 -7.17 -8.55 18.09
N ALA A 164 -7.96 -8.81 19.14
CA ALA A 164 -8.70 -7.77 19.84
C ALA A 164 -7.78 -6.70 20.47
N ASP A 165 -6.56 -7.09 20.83
CA ASP A 165 -5.57 -6.21 21.45
C ASP A 165 -4.71 -5.43 20.44
N LEU A 166 -4.87 -5.66 19.12
CA LEU A 166 -3.96 -5.08 18.12
C LEU A 166 -3.95 -3.54 18.14
N ASP A 167 -5.10 -2.89 18.21
CA ASP A 167 -5.15 -1.43 18.21
C ASP A 167 -4.44 -0.82 19.43
N LEU A 168 -4.51 -1.50 20.58
CA LEU A 168 -3.77 -1.09 21.79
C LEU A 168 -2.26 -1.28 21.59
N LEU A 169 -1.84 -2.36 20.94
CA LEU A 169 -0.44 -2.61 20.60
C LEU A 169 0.10 -1.57 19.61
N LEU A 170 -0.72 -1.15 18.64
CA LEU A 170 -0.38 -0.09 17.70
C LEU A 170 -0.36 1.31 18.35
N GLN A 171 -0.98 1.52 19.51
CA GLN A 171 -0.85 2.80 20.21
C GLN A 171 0.36 2.85 21.14
N ARG A 172 0.93 1.70 21.49
CA ARG A 172 2.11 1.61 22.36
C ARG A 172 3.38 2.06 21.64
N GLU A 173 4.24 2.75 22.38
CA GLU A 173 5.59 3.10 21.93
C GLU A 173 6.48 1.86 21.86
N GLY A 174 7.43 1.86 20.92
CA GLY A 174 8.34 0.75 20.66
C GLY A 174 7.75 -0.34 19.77
N ILE A 175 8.56 -1.38 19.51
CA ILE A 175 8.23 -2.45 18.56
C ILE A 175 8.12 -3.84 19.20
N ALA A 176 8.71 -4.05 20.39
CA ALA A 176 8.87 -5.38 20.96
C ALA A 176 7.56 -6.15 21.16
N HIS A 177 6.52 -5.49 21.68
CA HIS A 177 5.21 -6.12 21.87
C HIS A 177 4.50 -6.44 20.56
N LEU A 178 4.64 -5.57 19.56
CA LEU A 178 4.03 -5.75 18.24
C LEU A 178 4.75 -6.85 17.44
N GLN A 179 6.07 -6.93 17.56
CA GLN A 179 6.86 -8.04 17.00
C GLN A 179 6.50 -9.38 17.65
N ALA A 180 6.41 -9.42 18.98
CA ALA A 180 5.99 -10.64 19.68
C ALA A 180 4.56 -11.06 19.27
N TRP A 181 3.68 -10.10 19.01
CA TRP A 181 2.34 -10.37 18.49
C TRP A 181 2.39 -10.95 17.06
N LEU A 182 3.12 -10.31 16.14
CA LEU A 182 3.30 -10.81 14.77
C LEU A 182 3.89 -12.23 14.76
N HIS A 183 4.90 -12.47 15.59
CA HIS A 183 5.54 -13.78 15.71
C HIS A 183 4.53 -14.87 16.10
N ARG A 184 3.70 -14.61 17.14
CA ARG A 184 2.67 -15.55 17.59
C ARG A 184 1.61 -15.81 16.53
N VAL A 185 1.05 -14.75 15.94
CA VAL A 185 -0.01 -14.86 14.93
C VAL A 185 0.51 -15.57 13.68
N SER A 186 1.71 -15.23 13.23
CA SER A 186 2.36 -15.88 12.07
C SER A 186 2.62 -17.37 12.35
N GLY A 187 3.08 -17.72 13.55
CA GLY A 187 3.27 -19.12 13.95
C GLY A 187 1.96 -19.90 13.96
N ALA A 188 0.90 -19.32 14.52
CA ALA A 188 -0.43 -19.92 14.54
C ALA A 188 -1.01 -20.13 13.13
N LEU A 189 -0.85 -19.15 12.24
CA LEU A 189 -1.22 -19.28 10.82
C LEU A 189 -0.42 -20.36 10.10
N GLY A 190 0.87 -20.53 10.44
CA GLY A 190 1.70 -21.61 9.91
C GLY A 190 1.18 -22.98 10.33
N MET A 191 0.79 -23.14 11.60
CA MET A 191 0.15 -24.37 12.10
C MET A 191 -1.21 -24.63 11.44
N ALA A 192 -1.92 -23.58 11.04
CA ALA A 192 -3.20 -23.65 10.35
C ALA A 192 -3.06 -23.90 8.84
N GLU A 193 -1.86 -24.18 8.33
CA GLU A 193 -1.57 -24.34 6.89
C GLU A 193 -1.89 -23.08 6.04
N ALA A 194 -2.00 -21.90 6.66
CA ALA A 194 -2.09 -20.61 5.99
C ALA A 194 -0.68 -20.07 5.66
N ARG A 195 0.09 -20.86 4.90
CA ARG A 195 1.54 -20.68 4.72
C ARG A 195 1.94 -19.31 4.15
N GLU A 196 1.22 -18.85 3.13
CA GLU A 196 1.55 -17.55 2.51
C GLU A 196 1.31 -16.41 3.48
N LEU A 197 0.18 -16.42 4.21
CA LEU A 197 -0.10 -15.39 5.21
C LEU A 197 0.89 -15.45 6.38
N SER A 198 1.28 -16.65 6.82
CA SER A 198 2.35 -16.83 7.81
C SER A 198 3.67 -16.19 7.36
N ARG A 199 4.06 -16.34 6.08
CA ARG A 199 5.24 -15.66 5.52
C ARG A 199 5.09 -14.14 5.50
N VAL A 200 3.90 -13.62 5.17
CA VAL A 200 3.62 -12.17 5.22
C VAL A 200 3.87 -11.64 6.63
N GLY A 201 3.31 -12.30 7.66
CA GLY A 201 3.49 -11.88 9.04
C GLY A 201 4.95 -11.92 9.52
N LEU A 202 5.72 -12.95 9.14
CA LEU A 202 7.16 -13.02 9.40
C LEU A 202 7.96 -11.92 8.67
N ALA A 203 7.55 -11.54 7.46
CA ALA A 203 8.17 -10.44 6.75
C ALA A 203 7.88 -9.09 7.44
N LEU A 204 6.64 -8.87 7.90
CA LEU A 204 6.26 -7.70 8.69
C LEU A 204 7.03 -7.62 10.02
N GLU A 205 7.27 -8.77 10.67
CA GLU A 205 8.07 -8.87 11.90
C GLU A 205 9.51 -8.36 11.68
N ARG A 206 10.13 -8.78 10.57
CA ARG A 206 11.47 -8.33 10.15
C ARG A 206 11.48 -6.85 9.75
N GLU A 207 10.47 -6.38 9.03
CA GLU A 207 10.38 -4.97 8.67
C GLU A 207 10.24 -4.06 9.90
N LEU A 208 9.59 -4.53 10.98
CA LEU A 208 9.56 -3.79 12.25
C LEU A 208 10.96 -3.62 12.86
N GLU A 209 11.88 -4.56 12.66
CA GLU A 209 13.28 -4.45 13.12
C GLU A 209 13.99 -3.27 12.45
N ASN A 210 13.64 -2.97 11.20
CA ASN A 210 14.15 -1.84 10.42
C ASN A 210 13.52 -0.49 10.80
N GLY A 211 12.57 -0.50 11.74
CA GLY A 211 11.94 0.70 12.28
C GLY A 211 10.46 0.82 11.90
N ARG A 212 9.67 1.24 12.88
CA ARG A 212 8.22 1.39 12.75
C ARG A 212 7.85 2.65 11.98
N ARG A 213 6.95 2.49 11.00
CA ARG A 213 6.46 3.58 10.13
C ARG A 213 4.93 3.48 9.99
N PRO A 214 4.22 4.59 9.72
CA PRO A 214 2.76 4.57 9.57
C PRO A 214 2.24 3.58 8.52
N ARG A 215 2.97 3.37 7.42
CA ARG A 215 2.63 2.38 6.38
C ARG A 215 2.69 0.94 6.91
N LEU A 216 3.66 0.65 7.77
CA LEU A 216 3.84 -0.68 8.34
C LEU A 216 2.71 -1.01 9.31
N ASP A 217 2.25 -0.02 10.08
CA ASP A 217 1.07 -0.17 10.94
C ASP A 217 -0.21 -0.46 10.14
N ARG A 218 -0.38 0.13 8.95
CA ARG A 218 -1.50 -0.21 8.05
C ARG A 218 -1.38 -1.64 7.53
N ALA A 219 -0.19 -2.03 7.08
CA ALA A 219 0.06 -3.40 6.61
C ALA A 219 -0.20 -4.44 7.71
N ILE A 220 0.17 -4.14 8.96
CA ILE A 220 -0.09 -5.01 10.11
C ILE A 220 -1.58 -5.13 10.41
N ARG A 221 -2.35 -4.03 10.34
CA ARG A 221 -3.82 -4.10 10.49
C ARG A 221 -4.44 -4.99 9.42
N ARG A 222 -4.04 -4.81 8.16
CA ARG A 222 -4.50 -5.63 7.05
C ARG A 222 -4.16 -7.10 7.24
N PHE A 223 -2.93 -7.41 7.63
CA PHE A 223 -2.53 -8.77 7.98
C PHE A 223 -3.43 -9.38 9.08
N ALA A 224 -3.83 -8.58 10.07
CA ALA A 224 -4.74 -9.03 11.12
C ALA A 224 -6.15 -9.31 10.59
N GLU A 225 -6.68 -8.46 9.70
CA GLU A 225 -7.96 -8.69 9.02
C GLU A 225 -7.93 -9.99 8.20
N ASP A 226 -6.83 -10.24 7.49
CA ASP A 226 -6.61 -11.47 6.71
C ASP A 226 -6.55 -12.69 7.64
N ALA A 227 -5.86 -12.56 8.78
CA ALA A 227 -5.77 -13.62 9.78
C ALA A 227 -7.16 -13.95 10.35
N VAL A 228 -7.97 -12.94 10.68
CA VAL A 228 -9.37 -13.14 11.09
C VAL A 228 -10.17 -13.85 9.99
N GLY A 229 -9.96 -13.49 8.73
CA GLY A 229 -10.56 -14.15 7.57
C GLY A 229 -10.25 -15.64 7.53
N VAL A 230 -8.98 -16.01 7.68
CA VAL A 230 -8.52 -17.42 7.78
C VAL A 230 -9.25 -18.16 8.88
N PHE A 231 -9.31 -17.60 10.09
CA PHE A 231 -9.92 -18.27 11.23
C PHE A 231 -11.42 -18.42 11.06
N ARG A 232 -12.11 -17.43 10.49
CA ARG A 232 -13.52 -17.56 10.13
C ARG A 232 -13.74 -18.73 9.17
N THR A 233 -12.94 -18.84 8.11
CA THR A 233 -13.01 -19.96 7.16
C THR A 233 -12.79 -21.30 7.85
N LEU A 234 -11.85 -21.39 8.79
CA LEU A 234 -11.59 -22.60 9.57
C LEU A 234 -12.74 -22.96 10.51
N ARG A 235 -13.37 -21.98 11.17
CA ARG A 235 -14.56 -22.20 12.01
C ARG A 235 -15.72 -22.77 11.22
N GLU A 236 -15.92 -22.32 9.98
CA GLU A 236 -16.97 -22.83 9.09
C GLU A 236 -16.79 -24.32 8.74
N GLN A 237 -15.58 -24.86 8.89
CA GLN A 237 -15.31 -26.30 8.71
C GLN A 237 -15.73 -27.15 9.92
N VAL A 238 -16.07 -26.54 11.06
CA VAL A 238 -16.50 -27.23 12.27
C VAL A 238 -18.02 -27.08 12.45
N PRO A 239 -18.83 -28.13 12.24
CA PRO A 239 -20.29 -28.03 12.37
C PRO A 239 -20.74 -27.63 13.78
N ALA A 240 -21.73 -26.74 13.83
CA ALA A 240 -22.19 -25.99 15.00
C ALA A 240 -22.82 -26.81 16.13
N ASP A 241 -23.07 -28.11 15.94
CA ASP A 241 -23.91 -28.90 16.85
C ASP A 241 -23.30 -29.14 18.26
N ARG A 242 -22.08 -28.68 18.55
CA ARG A 242 -21.42 -28.78 19.88
C ARG A 242 -20.39 -27.67 20.16
N LEU A 243 -20.70 -26.40 19.86
CA LEU A 243 -19.98 -25.25 20.43
C LEU A 243 -20.56 -24.85 21.79
#